data_AF-A0A7S0CJH7-F1
#
_entry.id   AF-A0A7S0CJH7-F1
#
_cell.length_a   1.000
_cell.length_b   1.000
_cell.length_c   1.000
_cell.angle_alpha   90.00
_cell.angle_beta   90.00
_cell.angle_gamma   90.00
#
_symmetry.space_group_name_H-M   'P 1'
#
loop_
_entity.id
_entity.type
_entity.pdbx_description
1 polymer ?
#
loop_
_entity_poly.entity_id
_entity_poly.type
_entity_poly.pdbx_seq_one_letter_code
_entity_poly.pdbx_strand_id
1 'polypeptide(L)'
;FAKRKRADGDDDEEDGLNPTKGEKLVPVVEVLRRIKWDDSLPSAEFTIQYLDRILETLETCSFDNPNESVKGTEELFVFAIPEHRIYKVLYKERVVWDR
;
A
#
# COMPACT_ATOMS: atom_id res chain seq x y z
N PHE A 1 25.26 47.99 13.76
CA PHE A 1 24.03 48.41 14.45
C PHE A 1 22.93 48.57 13.39
N ALA A 2 21.74 47.98 13.40
CA ALA A 2 21.04 47.14 14.35
C ALA A 2 19.96 46.34 13.59
N LYS A 3 19.57 45.23 14.22
CA LYS A 3 18.66 44.15 13.86
C LYS A 3 17.20 44.61 13.76
N ARG A 4 16.40 44.05 12.83
CA ARG A 4 14.97 43.76 13.08
C ARG A 4 14.57 42.42 12.46
N LYS A 5 14.15 41.57 13.38
CA LYS A 5 13.58 40.24 13.28
C LYS A 5 12.07 40.37 13.06
N ARG A 6 11.47 39.54 12.20
CA ARG A 6 10.09 39.06 12.35
C ARG A 6 10.07 37.56 12.06
N ALA A 7 9.55 36.84 13.04
CA ALA A 7 9.20 35.43 12.99
C ALA A 7 7.70 35.31 12.66
N ASP A 8 7.22 34.07 12.65
CA ASP A 8 5.88 33.53 12.30
C ASP A 8 5.79 33.13 10.83
N GLY A 9 5.71 31.85 10.47
CA GLY A 9 5.15 30.70 11.18
C GLY A 9 3.88 30.30 10.42
N ASP A 10 3.98 29.30 9.56
CA ASP A 10 2.81 28.57 9.07
C ASP A 10 3.22 27.10 8.99
N ASP A 11 2.66 26.35 9.94
CA ASP A 11 2.76 24.92 10.11
C ASP A 11 1.97 24.23 8.97
N ASP A 12 2.63 23.96 7.84
CA ASP A 12 2.15 22.91 6.95
C ASP A 12 2.62 21.57 7.50
N GLU A 13 1.89 21.12 8.52
CA GLU A 13 1.90 19.75 9.05
C GLU A 13 1.26 18.82 8.00
N GLU A 14 1.86 18.72 6.81
CA GLU A 14 1.61 17.57 5.95
C GLU A 14 2.33 16.36 6.58
N ASP A 15 1.53 15.42 7.09
CA ASP A 15 1.90 14.04 7.47
C ASP A 15 2.45 13.28 6.24
N GLY A 16 3.58 13.77 5.73
CA GLY A 16 4.33 13.22 4.64
C GLY A 16 5.26 12.15 5.18
N LEU A 17 4.72 10.97 5.43
CA LEU A 17 5.49 9.71 5.44
C LEU A 17 6.02 9.45 4.01
N ASN A 18 6.86 10.35 3.50
CA ASN A 18 7.68 10.11 2.34
C ASN A 18 8.89 9.30 2.82
N PRO A 19 9.05 8.02 2.40
CA PRO A 19 10.12 7.19 2.90
C PRO A 19 11.47 7.83 2.57
N THR A 20 12.31 7.96 3.60
CA THR A 20 13.65 8.54 3.42
C THR A 20 14.48 7.58 2.58
N LYS A 21 15.11 8.12 1.53
CA LYS A 21 15.91 7.39 0.54
C LYS A 21 17.05 6.63 1.23
N GLY A 22 16.81 5.37 1.62
CA GLY A 22 17.77 4.52 2.33
C GLY A 22 17.15 3.46 3.24
N GLU A 23 15.87 3.60 3.61
CA GLU A 23 15.17 2.58 4.39
C GLU A 23 14.82 1.39 3.50
N LYS A 24 15.20 0.18 3.91
CA LYS A 24 14.85 -1.04 3.19
C LYS A 24 13.33 -1.18 3.22
N LEU A 25 12.69 -1.02 2.06
CA LEU A 25 11.26 -1.19 1.91
C LEU A 25 10.88 -2.61 2.36
N VAL A 26 9.84 -2.70 3.18
CA VAL A 26 9.27 -3.97 3.60
C VAL A 26 8.75 -4.68 2.35
N PRO A 27 9.07 -5.96 2.11
CA PRO A 27 8.54 -6.69 0.96
C PRO A 27 7.01 -6.73 0.99
N VAL A 28 6.38 -6.62 -0.18
CA VAL A 28 4.90 -6.61 -0.28
C VAL A 28 4.27 -7.86 0.36
N VAL A 29 4.90 -9.03 0.23
CA VAL A 29 4.43 -10.28 0.86
C VAL A 29 4.27 -10.15 2.36
N GLU A 30 5.20 -9.46 3.02
CA GLU A 30 5.16 -9.28 4.46
C GLU A 30 3.97 -8.38 4.85
N VAL A 31 3.69 -7.35 4.05
CA VAL A 31 2.51 -6.50 4.20
C VAL A 31 1.22 -7.31 4.03
N LEU A 32 1.12 -8.14 2.98
CA LEU A 32 -0.06 -8.98 2.75
C LEU A 32 -0.29 -9.99 3.86
N ARG A 33 0.78 -10.63 4.35
CA ARG A 33 0.70 -11.58 5.47
C ARG A 33 0.22 -10.89 6.72
N ARG A 34 0.71 -9.68 7.00
CA ARG A 34 0.25 -8.89 8.12
C ARG A 34 -1.23 -8.58 8.02
N ILE A 35 -1.72 -8.12 6.87
CA ILE A 35 -3.16 -7.85 6.68
C ILE A 35 -4.01 -9.11 6.88
N LYS A 36 -3.54 -10.28 6.43
CA LYS A 36 -4.30 -11.54 6.55
C LYS A 36 -4.31 -12.12 7.98
N TRP A 37 -3.24 -11.94 8.76
CA TRP A 37 -3.05 -12.64 10.04
C TRP A 37 -3.14 -11.72 11.27
N ASP A 38 -3.14 -10.40 11.06
CA ASP A 38 -3.29 -9.43 12.13
C ASP A 38 -4.77 -9.13 12.35
N ASP A 39 -5.36 -9.78 13.36
CA ASP A 39 -6.78 -9.62 13.70
C ASP A 39 -7.16 -8.17 14.09
N SER A 40 -6.17 -7.31 14.38
CA SER A 40 -6.41 -5.89 14.65
C SER A 40 -6.67 -5.06 13.39
N LEU A 41 -6.37 -5.62 12.21
CA LEU A 41 -6.51 -4.94 10.92
C LEU A 41 -7.74 -5.47 10.17
N PRO A 42 -8.71 -4.60 9.83
CA PRO A 42 -9.86 -5.03 9.03
C PRO A 42 -9.44 -5.21 7.57
N SER A 43 -9.20 -6.46 7.15
CA SER A 43 -8.75 -6.81 5.79
C SER A 43 -9.63 -6.22 4.68
N ALA A 44 -10.94 -6.14 4.92
CA ALA A 44 -11.93 -5.57 4.01
C ALA A 44 -11.70 -4.10 3.62
N GLU A 45 -11.00 -3.34 4.47
CA GLU A 45 -10.68 -1.94 4.22
C GLU A 45 -9.42 -1.75 3.36
N PHE A 46 -8.72 -2.84 3.04
CA PHE A 46 -7.53 -2.80 2.20
C PHE A 46 -7.87 -2.99 0.73
N THR A 47 -7.22 -2.17 -0.09
CA THR A 47 -7.29 -2.24 -1.56
C THR A 47 -5.88 -2.42 -2.10
N ILE A 48 -5.72 -3.36 -3.04
CA ILE A 48 -4.45 -3.65 -3.68
C ILE A 48 -4.51 -3.18 -5.13
N GLN A 49 -3.50 -2.40 -5.51
CA GLN A 49 -3.26 -2.02 -6.89
C GLN A 49 -2.22 -2.95 -7.51
N TYR A 50 -2.59 -3.60 -8.61
CA TYR A 50 -1.75 -4.57 -9.31
C TYR A 50 -1.79 -4.37 -10.83
N LEU A 51 -0.75 -4.85 -11.51
CA LEU A 51 -0.65 -4.84 -12.96
C LEU A 51 -1.36 -6.07 -13.54
N ASP A 52 -2.38 -5.85 -14.36
CA ASP A 52 -3.05 -6.90 -15.11
C ASP A 52 -2.16 -7.40 -16.26
N ARG A 53 -2.06 -8.73 -16.44
CA ARG A 53 -1.18 -9.35 -17.44
C ARG A 53 -1.72 -9.29 -18.87
N ILE A 54 -3.02 -9.05 -19.04
CA ILE A 54 -3.72 -9.05 -20.32
C ILE A 54 -3.93 -7.62 -20.78
N LEU A 55 -4.40 -6.75 -19.88
CA LEU A 55 -4.68 -5.35 -20.17
C LEU A 55 -3.45 -4.46 -20.05
N GLU A 56 -2.41 -4.91 -19.35
CA GLU A 56 -1.22 -4.11 -19.02
C GLU A 56 -1.55 -2.78 -18.30
N THR A 57 -2.72 -2.72 -17.66
CA THR A 57 -3.20 -1.59 -16.86
C THR A 57 -3.07 -1.86 -15.36
N LEU A 58 -2.98 -0.79 -14.58
CA LEU A 58 -3.04 -0.86 -13.13
C LEU A 58 -4.50 -0.96 -12.70
N GLU A 59 -4.87 -2.11 -12.18
CA GLU A 59 -6.21 -2.40 -11.65
C GLU A 59 -6.18 -2.39 -10.12
N THR A 60 -7.34 -2.17 -9.50
CA THR A 60 -7.52 -2.25 -8.05
C THR A 60 -8.46 -3.38 -7.67
N CYS A 61 -8.17 -4.08 -6.57
CA CYS A 61 -9.06 -5.09 -6.01
C CYS A 61 -9.09 -4.99 -4.48
N SER A 62 -10.21 -5.38 -3.87
CA SER A 62 -10.28 -5.53 -2.41
C SER A 62 -9.44 -6.72 -1.97
N PHE A 63 -8.88 -6.66 -0.76
CA PHE A 63 -8.07 -7.73 -0.19
C PHE A 63 -8.84 -9.05 -0.05
N ASP A 64 -10.10 -8.99 0.36
CA ASP A 64 -10.95 -10.16 0.60
C ASP A 64 -11.55 -10.75 -0.68
N ASN A 65 -11.15 -10.26 -1.86
CA ASN A 65 -11.69 -10.74 -3.11
C ASN A 65 -11.34 -12.23 -3.30
N PRO A 66 -12.34 -13.13 -3.41
CA PRO A 66 -12.08 -14.56 -3.59
C PRO A 66 -11.34 -14.81 -4.90
N ASN A 67 -10.44 -15.79 -4.89
CA ASN A 67 -9.80 -16.25 -6.10
C ASN A 67 -10.77 -17.11 -6.92
N GLU A 68 -11.44 -16.50 -7.90
CA GLU A 68 -12.35 -17.21 -8.81
C GLU A 68 -11.61 -18.04 -9.89
N SER A 69 -10.27 -17.97 -9.94
CA SER A 69 -9.48 -18.74 -10.91
C SER A 69 -9.20 -20.17 -10.41
N VAL A 70 -9.80 -21.14 -11.10
CA VAL A 70 -9.83 -22.58 -10.77
C VAL A 70 -8.47 -23.31 -10.83
N LYS A 71 -7.32 -22.60 -10.76
CA LYS A 71 -5.97 -23.19 -10.93
C LYS A 71 -4.95 -22.77 -9.87
N GLY A 72 -5.38 -22.30 -8.70
CA GLY A 72 -4.49 -21.97 -7.58
C GLY A 72 -4.87 -22.70 -6.29
N THR A 73 -3.88 -22.91 -5.41
CA THR A 73 -4.10 -23.36 -4.02
C THR A 73 -4.55 -22.21 -3.11
N GLU A 74 -4.39 -20.96 -3.59
CA GLU A 74 -4.70 -19.76 -2.82
C GLU A 74 -6.19 -19.41 -2.90
N GLU A 75 -6.79 -19.17 -1.74
CA GLU A 75 -8.21 -18.81 -1.59
C GLU A 75 -8.49 -17.34 -1.94
N LEU A 76 -7.49 -16.47 -1.73
CA LEU A 76 -7.60 -15.03 -1.92
C LEU A 76 -6.88 -14.60 -3.19
N PHE A 77 -7.54 -13.76 -3.99
CA PHE A 77 -7.01 -13.29 -5.27
C PHE A 77 -5.67 -12.55 -5.12
N VAL A 78 -5.52 -11.79 -4.04
CA VAL A 78 -4.30 -11.03 -3.73
C VAL A 78 -3.05 -11.88 -3.54
N PHE A 79 -3.19 -13.11 -3.04
CA PHE A 79 -2.07 -14.06 -2.90
C PHE A 79 -1.80 -14.83 -4.18
N ALA A 80 -2.77 -14.88 -5.11
CA ALA A 80 -2.57 -15.47 -6.43
C ALA A 80 -1.81 -14.53 -7.39
N ILE A 81 -1.74 -13.22 -7.09
CA ILE A 81 -1.00 -12.24 -7.88
C ILE A 81 0.51 -12.31 -7.54
N PRO A 82 1.41 -12.43 -8.54
CA PRO A 82 2.84 -12.38 -8.29
C PRO A 82 3.29 -11.03 -7.72
N GLU A 83 4.21 -11.07 -6.76
CA GLU A 83 4.70 -9.91 -6.00
C GLU A 83 5.15 -8.73 -6.88
N HIS A 84 5.89 -9.02 -7.96
CA HIS A 84 6.41 -8.01 -8.88
C HIS A 84 5.32 -7.27 -9.67
N ARG A 85 4.06 -7.73 -9.60
CA ARG A 85 2.91 -7.07 -10.20
C ARG A 85 2.14 -6.20 -9.22
N ILE A 86 2.42 -6.28 -7.93
CA ILE A 86 1.77 -5.44 -6.94
C ILE A 86 2.53 -4.11 -6.86
N TYR A 87 1.80 -3.02 -7.02
CA TYR A 87 2.37 -1.66 -7.03
C TYR A 87 2.07 -0.93 -5.73
N LYS A 88 0.82 -0.98 -5.26
CA LYS A 88 0.40 -0.24 -4.06
C LYS A 88 -0.52 -1.06 -3.20
N VAL A 89 -0.45 -0.81 -1.90
CA VAL A 89 -1.45 -1.23 -0.93
C VAL A 89 -2.03 0.03 -0.30
N LEU A 90 -3.34 0.13 -0.36
CA LEU A 90 -4.10 1.23 0.21
C LEU A 90 -4.94 0.70 1.37
N TYR A 91 -5.05 1.53 2.41
CA TYR A 91 -6.01 1.36 3.49
C TYR A 91 -7.01 2.50 3.38
N LYS A 92 -8.27 2.19 3.02
CA LYS A 92 -9.26 3.19 2.60
C LYS A 92 -8.70 4.07 1.46
N GLU A 93 -8.35 5.32 1.75
CA GLU A 93 -7.82 6.28 0.78
C GLU A 93 -6.32 6.57 0.98
N ARG A 94 -5.69 5.96 2.01
CA ARG A 94 -4.27 6.20 2.34
C ARG A 94 -3.40 5.12 1.74
N VAL A 95 -2.31 5.52 1.05
CA VAL A 95 -1.27 4.59 0.62
C VAL A 95 -0.45 4.17 1.84
N VAL A 96 -0.50 2.87 2.18
CA VAL A 96 0.26 2.29 3.30
C VAL A 96 1.53 1.57 2.84
N TRP A 97 1.59 1.23 1.56
CA TRP A 97 2.78 0.67 0.92
C TRP A 97 2.80 1.04 -0.56
N ASP A 98 3.98 1.44 -1.05
CA ASP A 98 4.26 1.74 -2.45
C ASP A 98 5.62 1.12 -2.82
N ARG A 99 5.76 0.71 -4.08
CA ARG A 99 6.91 -0.03 -4.59
C ARG A 99 8.11 0.85 -4.92
#